data_AF-A0A2W5YR95-F1
#
_entry.id   AF-A0A2W5YR95-F1
#
_cell.length_a   1.000
_cell.length_b   1.000
_cell.length_c   1.000
_cell.angle_alpha   90.00
_cell.angle_beta   90.00
_cell.angle_gamma   90.00
#
_symmetry.space_group_name_H-M   'P 1'
#
loop_
_entity.id
_entity.type
_entity.pdbx_description
1 polymer ?
#
loop_
_entity_poly.entity_id
_entity_poly.type
_entity_poly.pdbx_seq_one_letter_code
_entity_poly.pdbx_strand_id
1 'polypeptide(L)'
;WIDGIRKRVDEQSYAVRFTPRKTSSNWSVVNIARVKVLKGEGRMKPAGLAAFSRRRIEKSATYSFENRESAKLSAEQEREFQHHPKAWQFYQNQPPGYRRMSAWWVTSAKRPETRQIRLQRLISHSEAHRRIY
;
A
#
# COMPACT_ATOMS: atom_id res chain seq x y z
N TRP A 1 3.25 18.78 -4.32
CA TRP A 1 3.61 19.06 -2.91
C TRP A 1 3.06 17.94 -2.03
N ILE A 2 3.64 17.76 -0.85
CA ILE A 2 3.20 16.83 0.17
C ILE A 2 3.23 17.54 1.52
N ASP A 3 2.22 17.31 2.34
CA ASP A 3 2.11 17.80 3.70
C ASP A 3 2.97 16.95 4.65
N GLY A 4 3.58 17.62 5.61
CA GLY A 4 4.28 16.99 6.73
C GLY A 4 3.36 16.76 7.92
N ILE A 5 3.97 16.43 9.06
CA ILE A 5 3.27 16.29 10.33
C ILE A 5 2.67 17.64 10.72
N ARG A 6 1.37 17.63 11.07
CA ARG A 6 0.71 18.79 11.68
C ARG A 6 1.20 18.94 13.11
N LYS A 7 1.58 20.16 13.49
CA LYS A 7 1.99 20.50 14.85
C LYS A 7 1.00 21.50 15.43
N ARG A 8 0.52 21.24 16.64
CA ARG A 8 -0.29 22.21 17.39
C ARG A 8 0.56 23.44 17.67
N VAL A 9 0.00 24.62 17.47
CA VAL A 9 0.62 25.89 17.85
C VAL A 9 -0.05 26.39 19.13
N ASP A 10 -1.39 26.39 19.16
CA ASP A 10 -2.21 26.74 20.33
C ASP A 10 -3.55 25.98 20.34
N GLU A 11 -4.55 26.43 21.09
CA GLU A 11 -5.87 25.80 21.21
C GLU A 11 -6.73 25.88 19.93
N GLN A 12 -6.45 26.85 19.05
CA GLN A 12 -7.26 27.13 17.87
C GLN A 12 -6.48 27.00 16.56
N SER A 13 -5.15 26.83 16.62
CA SER A 13 -4.29 26.84 15.44
C SER A 13 -3.28 25.69 15.39
N TYR A 14 -2.93 25.31 14.15
CA TYR A 14 -1.89 24.34 13.86
C TYR A 14 -1.04 24.77 12.67
N ALA A 15 0.21 24.33 12.66
CA ALA A 15 1.13 24.51 11.56
C ALA A 15 1.30 23.20 10.79
N VAL A 16 1.38 23.30 9.46
CA VAL A 16 1.75 22.19 8.58
C VAL A 16 2.77 22.66 7.56
N ARG A 17 3.83 21.89 7.40
CA ARG A 17 4.84 22.16 6.38
C ARG A 17 4.45 21.50 5.07
N PHE A 18 4.50 22.24 3.97
CA PHE A 18 4.41 21.68 2.62
C PHE A 18 5.80 21.60 1.99
N THR A 19 6.13 20.46 1.39
CA THR A 19 7.38 20.29 0.65
C THR A 19 7.11 19.83 -0.79
N PRO A 20 7.99 20.19 -1.75
CA PRO A 20 7.91 19.63 -3.09
C PRO A 20 8.05 18.10 -3.05
N ARG A 21 7.27 17.39 -3.87
CA ARG A 21 7.44 15.94 -3.99
C ARG A 21 8.74 15.65 -4.74
N LYS A 22 9.53 14.70 -4.26
CA LYS A 22 10.66 14.16 -5.02
C LYS A 22 10.13 13.50 -6.30
N THR A 23 10.87 13.59 -7.40
CA THR A 23 10.52 12.96 -8.69
C THR A 23 10.33 11.43 -8.58
N SER A 24 11.01 10.80 -7.63
CA SER A 24 10.92 9.37 -7.33
C SER A 24 9.74 8.96 -6.44
N SER A 25 8.93 9.92 -5.98
CA SER A 25 7.80 9.65 -5.09
C SER A 25 6.66 8.94 -5.80
N ASN A 26 6.00 8.01 -5.10
CA ASN A 26 4.77 7.39 -5.60
C ASN A 26 3.61 8.39 -5.59
N TRP A 27 2.72 8.26 -6.57
CA TRP A 27 1.46 9.00 -6.66
C TRP A 27 0.30 8.01 -6.57
N SER A 28 -0.61 8.24 -5.62
CA SER A 28 -1.82 7.43 -5.47
C SER A 28 -2.82 7.70 -6.61
N VAL A 29 -3.62 6.70 -6.97
CA VAL A 29 -4.76 6.82 -7.91
C VAL A 29 -5.65 8.00 -7.52
N VAL A 30 -5.97 8.14 -6.23
CA VAL A 30 -6.81 9.25 -5.74
C VAL A 30 -6.20 10.62 -6.06
N ASN A 31 -4.90 10.79 -5.86
CA ASN A 31 -4.24 12.07 -6.16
C ASN A 31 -4.16 12.33 -7.68
N ILE A 32 -3.95 11.28 -8.48
CA ILE A 32 -3.94 11.38 -9.95
C ILE A 32 -5.33 11.79 -10.46
N ALA A 33 -6.39 11.16 -9.95
CA ALA A 33 -7.77 11.50 -10.27
C ALA A 33 -8.09 12.95 -9.87
N ARG A 34 -7.64 13.40 -8.69
CA ARG A 34 -7.85 14.78 -8.25
C ARG A 34 -7.11 15.79 -9.11
N VAL A 35 -5.92 15.48 -9.63
CA VAL A 35 -5.25 16.34 -10.62
C VAL A 35 -6.09 16.48 -11.89
N LYS A 36 -6.71 15.39 -12.37
CA LYS A 36 -7.60 15.44 -13.55
C LYS A 36 -8.78 16.41 -13.32
N VAL A 37 -9.45 16.29 -12.18
CA VAL A 37 -10.56 17.17 -11.79
C VAL A 37 -10.12 18.63 -11.71
N LEU A 38 -9.06 18.93 -10.95
CA LEU A 38 -8.56 20.29 -10.76
C LEU A 38 -8.05 20.93 -12.07
N LYS A 39 -7.55 20.11 -13.01
CA LYS A 39 -7.17 20.60 -14.34
C LYS A 39 -8.40 20.99 -15.16
N GLY A 40 -9.46 20.18 -15.11
CA GLY A 40 -10.75 20.50 -15.76
C GLY A 40 -11.40 21.76 -15.19
N GLU A 41 -11.28 21.96 -13.88
CA GLU A 41 -11.77 23.17 -13.19
C GLU A 41 -10.85 24.41 -13.36
N GLY A 42 -9.72 24.31 -14.06
CA GLY A 42 -8.77 25.43 -14.22
C GLY A 42 -8.06 25.87 -12.93
N ARG A 43 -8.11 25.05 -11.87
CA ARG A 43 -7.55 25.38 -10.54
C ARG A 43 -6.09 24.98 -10.37
N MET A 44 -5.55 24.21 -11.32
CA MET A 44 -4.13 23.84 -11.33
C MET A 44 -3.24 25.03 -11.67
N LYS A 45 -2.25 25.32 -10.82
CA LYS A 45 -1.22 26.34 -11.08
C LYS A 45 -0.01 25.75 -11.81
N PRO A 46 0.79 26.56 -12.53
CA PRO A 46 1.95 26.09 -13.31
C PRO A 46 2.92 25.20 -12.52
N ALA A 47 3.25 25.58 -11.28
CA ALA A 47 4.12 24.78 -10.41
C ALA A 47 3.54 23.39 -10.08
N GLY A 48 2.21 23.28 -9.94
CA GLY A 48 1.52 22.01 -9.70
C GLY A 48 1.55 21.11 -10.94
N LEU A 49 1.32 21.69 -12.12
CA LEU A 49 1.40 20.97 -13.39
C LEU A 49 2.83 20.45 -13.66
N ALA A 50 3.84 21.30 -13.43
CA ALA A 50 5.24 20.92 -13.58
C ALA A 50 5.69 19.84 -12.60
N ALA A 51 5.11 19.78 -11.40
CA ALA A 51 5.36 18.70 -10.45
C ALA A 51 4.69 17.39 -10.91
N PHE A 52 3.48 17.48 -11.47
CA PHE A 52 2.73 16.32 -11.97
C PHE A 52 3.34 15.73 -13.25
N SER A 53 3.87 16.56 -14.16
CA SER A 53 4.54 16.11 -15.39
C SER A 53 5.83 15.35 -15.11
N ARG A 54 6.58 15.73 -14.05
CA ARG A 54 7.82 15.08 -13.62
C ARG A 54 7.63 13.74 -12.88
N ARG A 55 6.39 13.27 -12.69
CA ARG A 55 6.14 12.00 -12.02
C ARG A 55 6.59 10.82 -12.87
N ARG A 56 7.06 9.75 -12.24
CA ARG A 56 7.26 8.47 -12.92
C ARG A 56 5.92 7.76 -13.10
N ILE A 57 5.51 7.53 -14.35
CA ILE A 57 4.25 6.85 -14.68
C ILE A 57 4.25 5.44 -14.07
N GLU A 58 5.39 4.74 -14.13
CA GLU A 58 5.61 3.40 -13.57
C GLU A 58 5.41 3.30 -12.05
N LYS A 59 5.46 4.43 -11.33
CA LYS A 59 5.23 4.53 -9.87
C LYS A 59 3.95 5.29 -9.52
N SER A 60 3.17 5.61 -10.54
CA SER A 60 1.85 6.22 -10.42
C SER A 60 0.82 5.10 -10.38
N ALA A 61 -0.14 5.16 -9.45
CA ALA A 61 -1.10 4.08 -9.17
C ALA A 61 -0.51 2.79 -8.55
N THR A 62 0.82 2.68 -8.41
CA THR A 62 1.50 1.62 -7.66
C THR A 62 1.54 1.94 -6.15
N TYR A 63 0.45 2.47 -5.60
CA TYR A 63 0.39 2.73 -4.17
C TYR A 63 -0.08 1.45 -3.48
N SER A 64 0.78 0.87 -2.65
CA SER A 64 0.51 -0.40 -1.98
C SER A 64 -0.81 -0.40 -1.20
N PHE A 65 -1.23 0.75 -0.67
CA PHE A 65 -2.52 0.91 0.01
C PHE A 65 -3.73 0.66 -0.90
N GLU A 66 -3.68 1.09 -2.15
CA GLU A 66 -4.78 0.92 -3.11
C GLU A 66 -4.92 -0.54 -3.58
N ASN A 67 -3.81 -1.28 -3.58
CA ASN A 67 -3.80 -2.72 -3.84
C ASN A 67 -4.13 -3.57 -2.61
N ARG A 68 -4.34 -2.97 -1.43
CA ARG A 68 -4.62 -3.72 -0.19
C ARG A 68 -5.97 -4.44 -0.26
N GLU A 69 -6.95 -3.86 -0.96
CA GLU A 69 -8.30 -4.43 -1.06
C GLU A 69 -8.39 -5.63 -2.00
N SER A 70 -7.48 -5.71 -2.97
CA SER A 70 -7.40 -6.79 -3.97
C SER A 70 -6.20 -7.73 -3.77
N ALA A 71 -5.45 -7.55 -2.68
CA ALA A 71 -4.25 -8.33 -2.42
C ALA A 71 -4.56 -9.83 -2.29
N LYS A 72 -3.88 -10.62 -3.12
CA LYS A 72 -3.87 -12.07 -3.12
C LYS A 72 -2.43 -12.56 -3.14
N LEU A 73 -2.20 -13.76 -2.63
CA LEU A 73 -0.90 -14.42 -2.76
C LEU A 73 -0.67 -14.73 -4.25
N SER A 74 0.60 -14.75 -4.69
CA SER A 74 0.89 -15.22 -6.06
C SER A 74 0.60 -16.72 -6.16
N ALA A 75 0.39 -17.22 -7.38
CA ALA A 75 0.16 -18.66 -7.60
C ALA A 75 1.29 -19.53 -7.03
N GLU A 76 2.53 -19.05 -7.06
CA GLU A 76 3.68 -19.71 -6.43
C GLU A 76 3.56 -19.76 -4.91
N GLN A 77 3.21 -18.64 -4.28
CA GLN A 77 3.05 -18.54 -2.83
C GLN A 77 1.86 -19.36 -2.32
N GLU A 78 0.78 -19.44 -3.09
CA GLU A 78 -0.37 -20.30 -2.77
C GLU A 78 0.02 -21.78 -2.84
N ARG A 79 0.73 -22.21 -3.89
CA ARG A 79 1.23 -23.59 -4.00
C ARG A 79 2.12 -23.94 -2.81
N GLU A 80 3.03 -23.04 -2.44
CA GLU A 80 3.87 -23.23 -1.25
C GLU A 80 3.05 -23.37 0.04
N PHE A 81 2.04 -22.52 0.23
CA PHE A 81 1.15 -22.60 1.39
C PHE A 81 0.34 -23.91 1.40
N GLN A 82 -0.10 -24.39 0.23
CA GLN A 82 -0.85 -25.64 0.08
C GLN A 82 -0.04 -26.90 0.42
N HIS A 83 1.29 -26.85 0.37
CA HIS A 83 2.15 -27.92 0.88
C HIS A 83 2.06 -28.10 2.41
N HIS A 84 1.38 -27.18 3.11
CA HIS A 84 1.09 -27.26 4.54
C HIS A 84 -0.44 -27.36 4.78
N PRO A 85 -1.06 -28.55 4.65
CA PRO A 85 -2.52 -28.70 4.62
C PRO A 85 -3.23 -28.13 5.86
N LYS A 86 -2.67 -28.34 7.06
CA LYS A 86 -3.21 -27.80 8.32
C LYS A 86 -3.22 -26.27 8.31
N ALA A 87 -2.12 -25.67 7.87
CA ALA A 87 -1.96 -24.22 7.75
C ALA A 87 -2.95 -23.64 6.72
N TRP A 88 -3.03 -24.30 5.56
CA TRP A 88 -3.89 -23.88 4.46
C TRP A 88 -5.37 -23.91 4.85
N GLN A 89 -5.81 -24.99 5.51
CA GLN A 89 -7.19 -25.10 6.00
C GLN A 89 -7.51 -24.01 7.02
N PHE A 90 -6.64 -23.81 8.02
CA PHE A 90 -6.83 -22.73 9.00
C PHE A 90 -6.93 -21.36 8.34
N TYR A 91 -6.02 -21.09 7.38
CA TYR A 91 -5.96 -19.83 6.65
C TYR A 91 -7.22 -19.57 5.82
N GLN A 92 -7.69 -20.58 5.08
CA GLN A 92 -8.89 -20.48 4.23
C GLN A 92 -10.18 -20.26 5.04
N ASN A 93 -10.23 -20.80 6.26
CA ASN A 93 -11.34 -20.59 7.19
C ASN A 93 -11.34 -19.19 7.83
N GLN A 94 -10.31 -18.36 7.61
CA GLN A 94 -10.29 -17.01 8.14
C GLN A 94 -11.20 -16.06 7.33
N PRO A 95 -11.76 -15.02 8.00
CA PRO A 95 -12.55 -14.00 7.32
C PRO A 95 -11.82 -13.39 6.12
N PRO A 96 -12.52 -13.02 5.03
CA PRO A 96 -11.90 -12.44 3.84
C PRO A 96 -11.03 -11.21 4.14
N GLY A 97 -11.37 -10.42 5.16
CA GLY A 97 -10.56 -9.27 5.61
C GLY A 97 -9.17 -9.69 6.12
N TYR A 98 -9.09 -10.74 6.94
CA TYR A 98 -7.82 -11.25 7.44
C TYR A 98 -6.96 -11.77 6.29
N ARG A 99 -7.52 -12.64 5.43
CA ARG A 99 -6.80 -13.21 4.28
C ARG A 99 -6.20 -12.14 3.38
N ARG A 100 -6.98 -11.09 3.06
CA ARG A 100 -6.51 -9.94 2.28
C ARG A 100 -5.37 -9.19 2.98
N MET A 101 -5.52 -8.90 4.27
CA MET A 101 -4.50 -8.18 5.04
C MET A 101 -3.19 -8.96 5.13
N SER A 102 -3.24 -10.26 5.42
CA SER A 102 -2.05 -11.10 5.48
C SER A 102 -1.42 -11.30 4.10
N ALA A 103 -2.21 -11.53 3.05
CA ALA A 103 -1.69 -11.64 1.68
C ALA A 103 -1.01 -10.34 1.24
N TRP A 104 -1.59 -9.19 1.56
CA TRP A 104 -0.97 -7.89 1.34
C TRP A 104 0.32 -7.72 2.14
N TRP A 105 0.34 -8.14 3.41
CA TRP A 105 1.55 -8.07 4.22
C TRP A 105 2.69 -8.89 3.63
N VAL A 106 2.41 -10.07 3.07
CA VAL A 106 3.42 -10.86 2.34
C VAL A 106 3.85 -10.14 1.06
N THR A 107 2.90 -9.82 0.18
CA THR A 107 3.18 -9.34 -1.19
C THR A 107 3.71 -7.90 -1.27
N SER A 108 3.39 -7.05 -0.28
CA SER A 108 3.84 -5.65 -0.24
C SER A 108 5.34 -5.49 0.06
N ALA A 109 6.02 -6.54 0.52
CA ALA A 109 7.46 -6.49 0.74
C ALA A 109 8.23 -6.33 -0.58
N LYS A 110 9.10 -5.31 -0.65
CA LYS A 110 9.83 -4.98 -1.89
C LYS A 110 10.75 -6.11 -2.34
N ARG A 111 11.51 -6.67 -1.40
CA ARG A 111 12.55 -7.68 -1.61
C ARG A 111 11.94 -9.10 -1.66
N PRO A 112 12.26 -9.93 -2.66
CA PRO A 112 11.76 -11.32 -2.75
C PRO A 112 12.04 -12.13 -1.48
N GLU A 113 13.24 -11.98 -0.89
CA GLU A 113 13.65 -12.70 0.32
C GLU A 113 12.75 -12.34 1.51
N THR A 114 12.38 -11.06 1.61
CA THR A 114 11.45 -10.61 2.65
C THR A 114 10.02 -11.13 2.42
N ARG A 115 9.57 -11.27 1.17
CA ARG A 115 8.28 -11.91 0.88
C ARG A 115 8.29 -13.36 1.34
N GLN A 116 9.38 -14.08 1.08
CA GLN A 116 9.55 -15.47 1.47
C GLN A 116 9.49 -15.64 2.99
N ILE A 117 10.26 -14.84 3.74
CA ILE A 117 10.25 -14.87 5.21
C ILE A 117 8.85 -14.59 5.78
N ARG A 118 8.12 -13.63 5.18
CA ARG A 118 6.74 -13.32 5.62
C ARG A 118 5.77 -14.45 5.30
N LEU A 119 5.89 -15.10 4.14
CA LEU A 119 5.08 -16.25 3.78
C LEU A 119 5.30 -17.40 4.76
N GLN A 120 6.55 -17.74 5.03
CA GLN A 120 6.91 -18.79 5.99
C GLN A 120 6.37 -18.51 7.40
N ARG A 121 6.43 -17.24 7.84
CA ARG A 121 5.82 -16.84 9.10
C ARG A 121 4.30 -16.97 9.10
N LEU A 122 3.63 -16.63 7.99
CA LEU A 122 2.18 -16.82 7.84
C LEU A 122 1.80 -18.31 7.91
N ILE A 123 2.55 -19.17 7.23
CA ILE A 123 2.39 -20.63 7.27
C ILE A 123 2.53 -21.13 8.71
N SER A 124 3.66 -20.84 9.36
CA SER A 124 3.95 -21.31 10.72
C SER A 124 2.91 -20.86 11.76
N HIS A 125 2.46 -19.59 11.71
CA HIS A 125 1.38 -19.11 12.57
C HIS A 125 0.06 -19.85 12.29
N SER A 126 -0.26 -20.08 11.02
CA SER A 126 -1.48 -20.78 10.62
C SER A 126 -1.47 -22.26 11.02
N GLU A 127 -0.33 -22.94 10.94
CA GLU A 127 -0.15 -24.30 11.48
C GLU A 127 -0.42 -24.36 12.98
N ALA A 128 0.05 -23.35 13.71
CA ALA A 128 -0.21 -23.17 15.13
C ALA A 128 -1.62 -22.64 15.44
N HIS A 129 -2.52 -22.55 14.45
CA HIS A 129 -3.89 -22.03 14.59
C HIS A 129 -3.95 -20.60 15.15
N ARG A 130 -2.96 -19.77 14.81
CA ARG A 130 -2.85 -18.38 15.24
C ARG A 130 -2.87 -17.42 14.06
N ARG A 131 -3.44 -16.24 14.28
CA ARG A 131 -3.32 -15.10 13.36
C ARG A 131 -1.95 -14.43 13.53
N ILE A 132 -1.46 -13.73 12.50
CA ILE A 132 -0.19 -12.97 12.57
C ILE A 132 -0.36 -11.63 13.33
N TYR A 133 -1.61 -11.18 13.45
CA TYR A 133 -2.02 -9.96 14.16
C TYR A 133 -2.93 -10.33 15.32
#